data_AF-A0A3P7IEC6-F1
#
_entry.id   AF-A0A3P7IEC6-F1
#
_cell.length_a   1.000
_cell.length_b   1.000
_cell.length_c   1.000
_cell.angle_alpha   90.00
_cell.angle_beta   90.00
_cell.angle_gamma   90.00
#
_symmetry.space_group_name_H-M   'P 1'
#
loop_
_entity.id
_entity.type
_entity.pdbx_description
1 polymer ?
#
loop_
_entity_poly.entity_id
_entity_poly.type
_entity_poly.pdbx_seq_one_letter_code
_entity_poly.pdbx_strand_id
1 'polypeptide(L)'
;MGRNFQKKRRRLGAKLKESRNDNGESRDEWKNHKPYKDIVKENEKYWNFYKAQKLFPEEEWDAFCNALRTDLPVSFRVQGCHKDRDRLMHEMETKFFEPIANSEDSDVYEPKPLPWYPGAYQTKMTRTAVRSHPILTHLHNFLVTEAEIGHISRQEAVSMIPPLLLNPEENHLVLDMCAAPGSKTAQLIEMMHENTSNPSGMLIANDVDKKRCYMLIHQTLKRFHTASCAVICEDAARMPILKGEVCIYLFSYFLRLYSEMRSLHK
;
A
#
# COMPACT_ATOMS: atom_id res chain seq x y z
N MET A 1 38.29 33.99 5.87
CA MET A 1 38.08 35.41 5.49
C MET A 1 36.91 35.48 4.51
N GLY A 2 35.82 36.10 4.94
CA GLY A 2 34.54 36.08 4.23
C GLY A 2 34.50 36.94 2.96
N ARG A 3 33.53 36.65 2.10
CA ARG A 3 33.04 37.59 1.09
C ARG A 3 31.53 37.74 1.25
N ASN A 4 31.14 38.88 1.82
CA ASN A 4 29.82 39.48 1.67
C ASN A 4 29.80 40.24 0.34
N PHE A 5 28.78 40.03 -0.50
CA PHE A 5 28.35 41.04 -1.45
C PHE A 5 26.82 41.09 -1.52
N GLN A 6 26.27 42.17 -0.99
CA GLN A 6 24.86 42.54 -1.04
C GLN A 6 24.48 43.17 -2.40
N LYS A 7 23.21 42.92 -2.76
CA LYS A 7 22.25 43.82 -3.41
C LYS A 7 22.44 44.20 -4.89
N LYS A 8 21.43 43.80 -5.68
CA LYS A 8 20.80 44.69 -6.68
C LYS A 8 19.28 44.40 -6.79
N ARG A 9 18.48 45.15 -6.02
CA ARG A 9 17.03 45.37 -6.27
C ARG A 9 16.86 46.81 -6.77
N ARG A 10 16.26 46.95 -7.95
CA ARG A 10 15.63 48.14 -8.55
C ARG A 10 14.67 47.54 -9.61
N ARG A 11 13.44 47.98 -9.85
CA ARG A 11 12.74 49.24 -9.58
C ARG A 11 11.26 49.02 -9.95
N LEU A 12 10.33 49.52 -9.14
CA LEU A 12 9.35 50.59 -9.45
C LEU A 12 8.00 50.12 -10.01
N GLY A 13 6.93 50.55 -9.33
CA GLY A 13 5.57 50.51 -9.86
C GLY A 13 4.48 50.58 -8.78
N ALA A 14 4.51 51.61 -7.92
CA ALA A 14 3.40 51.94 -7.02
C ALA A 14 2.44 52.94 -7.70
N LYS A 15 1.12 52.70 -7.65
CA LYS A 15 0.02 53.69 -7.58
C LYS A 15 -1.25 52.94 -7.14
N LEU A 16 -1.64 53.04 -5.86
CA LEU A 16 -2.65 53.94 -5.23
C LEU A 16 -4.04 53.28 -5.18
N LYS A 17 -4.48 52.87 -3.97
CA LYS A 17 -5.55 53.50 -3.12
C LYS A 17 -6.95 53.32 -3.71
N GLU A 18 -7.97 52.84 -3.00
CA GLU A 18 -8.43 53.28 -1.67
C GLU A 18 -9.44 52.28 -1.06
N SER A 19 -9.66 52.41 0.24
CA SER A 19 -10.38 51.50 1.13
C SER A 19 -11.90 51.46 0.95
N ARG A 20 -12.52 50.34 1.36
CA ARG A 20 -13.83 50.30 2.02
C ARG A 20 -13.95 49.03 2.89
N ASN A 21 -14.30 49.24 4.15
CA ASN A 21 -14.73 48.22 5.10
C ASN A 21 -15.84 47.37 4.48
N ASP A 22 -15.75 46.05 4.58
CA ASP A 22 -16.88 45.27 5.11
C ASP A 22 -16.47 43.85 5.52
N ASN A 23 -17.08 43.43 6.63
CA ASN A 23 -17.29 42.06 7.11
C ASN A 23 -16.06 41.21 7.50
N GLY A 24 -15.89 41.12 8.83
CA GLY A 24 -15.26 39.98 9.48
C GLY A 24 -16.06 38.72 9.19
N GLU A 25 -15.65 37.98 8.18
CA GLU A 25 -16.07 36.59 8.01
C GLU A 25 -15.22 35.72 8.91
N SER A 26 -15.93 35.09 9.85
CA SER A 26 -15.41 34.24 10.91
C SER A 26 -14.46 33.16 10.37
N ARG A 27 -13.36 32.95 11.10
CA ARG A 27 -12.53 31.74 11.05
C ARG A 27 -13.29 30.43 11.40
N ASP A 28 -14.61 30.45 11.49
CA ASP A 28 -15.47 29.34 11.91
C ASP A 28 -16.01 28.49 10.74
N GLU A 29 -15.80 28.86 9.47
CA GLU A 29 -16.35 28.09 8.34
C GLU A 29 -15.68 26.71 8.10
N TRP A 30 -14.49 26.45 8.65
CA TRP A 30 -13.90 25.11 8.61
C TRP A 30 -14.54 24.08 9.56
N LYS A 31 -15.45 24.52 10.45
CA LYS A 31 -16.15 23.61 11.38
C LYS A 31 -17.37 22.93 10.76
N ASN A 32 -17.76 23.27 9.52
CA ASN A 32 -18.96 22.74 8.86
C ASN A 32 -18.66 21.57 7.91
N HIS A 33 -17.83 20.61 8.33
CA HIS A 33 -17.83 19.29 7.68
C HIS A 33 -19.16 18.61 8.02
N LYS A 34 -20.15 18.75 7.12
CA LYS A 34 -21.34 17.92 7.16
C LYS A 34 -20.90 16.45 7.24
N PRO A 35 -21.42 15.66 8.18
CA PRO A 35 -21.13 14.23 8.22
C PRO A 35 -21.45 13.64 6.84
N TYR A 36 -20.55 12.78 6.35
CA TYR A 36 -20.74 12.07 5.09
C TYR A 36 -22.12 11.38 5.14
N LYS A 37 -22.96 11.54 4.11
CA LYS A 37 -24.25 10.83 4.07
C LYS A 37 -24.00 9.33 4.16
N ASP A 38 -24.80 8.63 4.95
CA ASP A 38 -24.73 7.17 5.04
C ASP A 38 -24.85 6.56 3.63
N ILE A 39 -23.86 5.74 3.28
CA ILE A 39 -23.79 5.08 1.97
C ILE A 39 -24.74 3.88 2.03
N VAL A 40 -25.77 3.89 1.17
CA VAL A 40 -26.67 2.74 1.01
C VAL A 40 -25.90 1.59 0.36
N LYS A 41 -25.55 0.56 1.14
CA LYS A 41 -24.81 -0.63 0.68
C LYS A 41 -25.73 -1.71 0.10
N GLU A 42 -26.70 -1.30 -0.72
CA GLU A 42 -27.66 -2.20 -1.37
C GLU A 42 -27.74 -1.94 -2.88
N ASN A 43 -27.61 -3.01 -3.67
CA ASN A 43 -27.72 -2.94 -5.12
C ASN A 43 -28.24 -4.28 -5.67
N GLU A 44 -29.51 -4.30 -6.08
CA GLU A 44 -30.15 -5.52 -6.59
C GLU A 44 -29.46 -6.10 -7.83
N LYS A 45 -29.00 -5.26 -8.75
CA LYS A 45 -28.28 -5.74 -9.96
C LYS A 45 -26.99 -6.45 -9.59
N TYR A 46 -26.29 -5.92 -8.59
CA TYR A 46 -25.07 -6.52 -8.06
C TYR A 46 -25.36 -7.88 -7.39
N TRP A 47 -26.41 -7.96 -6.57
CA TRP A 47 -26.83 -9.20 -5.92
C TRP A 47 -27.26 -10.27 -6.92
N ASN A 48 -28.09 -9.89 -7.90
CA ASN A 48 -28.54 -10.81 -8.94
C ASN A 48 -27.36 -11.34 -9.77
N PHE A 49 -26.35 -10.52 -10.05
CA PHE A 49 -25.13 -10.94 -10.75
C PHE A 49 -24.34 -12.01 -9.99
N TYR A 50 -24.14 -11.86 -8.67
CA TYR A 50 -23.44 -12.88 -7.88
C TYR A 50 -24.29 -14.13 -7.63
N LYS A 51 -25.61 -14.00 -7.41
CA LYS A 51 -26.51 -15.17 -7.30
C LYS A 51 -26.48 -16.03 -8.57
N ALA A 52 -26.51 -15.39 -9.74
CA ALA A 52 -26.53 -16.09 -11.02
C ALA A 52 -25.26 -16.94 -11.28
N GLN A 53 -24.12 -16.59 -10.67
CA GLN A 53 -22.86 -17.32 -10.85
C GLN A 53 -22.80 -18.63 -10.06
N LYS A 54 -23.67 -18.84 -9.06
CA LYS A 54 -23.73 -20.08 -8.25
C LYS A 54 -22.36 -20.50 -7.68
N LEU A 55 -21.58 -19.51 -7.19
CA LEU A 55 -20.21 -19.73 -6.71
C LEU A 55 -20.14 -20.48 -5.37
N PHE A 56 -21.18 -20.40 -4.55
CA PHE A 56 -21.26 -20.98 -3.21
C PHE A 56 -22.71 -21.36 -2.88
N PRO A 57 -22.95 -22.21 -1.86
CA PRO A 57 -24.29 -22.64 -1.46
C PRO A 57 -25.22 -21.47 -1.12
N GLU A 58 -26.53 -21.60 -1.41
CA GLU A 58 -27.50 -20.51 -1.12
C GLU A 58 -27.60 -20.18 0.37
N GLU A 59 -27.28 -21.14 1.24
CA GLU A 59 -27.23 -20.99 2.70
C GLU A 59 -26.18 -19.97 3.16
N GLU A 60 -25.11 -19.77 2.39
CA GLU A 60 -24.04 -18.82 2.70
C GLU A 60 -24.31 -17.41 2.12
N TRP A 61 -25.44 -17.23 1.41
CA TRP A 61 -25.75 -15.98 0.72
C TRP A 61 -25.81 -14.76 1.65
N ASP A 62 -26.46 -14.92 2.80
CA ASP A 62 -26.58 -13.85 3.77
C ASP A 62 -25.23 -13.51 4.40
N ALA A 63 -24.40 -14.52 4.67
CA ALA A 63 -23.04 -14.33 5.16
C ALA A 63 -22.17 -13.57 4.14
N PHE A 64 -22.25 -13.92 2.86
CA PHE A 64 -21.57 -13.21 1.77
C PHE A 64 -22.02 -11.75 1.66
N CYS A 65 -23.33 -11.50 1.64
CA CYS A 65 -23.86 -10.14 1.59
C CYS A 65 -23.42 -9.31 2.79
N ASN A 66 -23.42 -9.91 3.98
CA ASN A 66 -22.96 -9.25 5.20
C ASN A 66 -21.45 -8.94 5.13
N ALA A 67 -20.63 -9.87 4.64
CA ALA A 67 -19.19 -9.63 4.46
C ALA A 67 -18.91 -8.46 3.50
N LEU A 68 -19.63 -8.35 2.38
CA LEU A 68 -19.47 -7.23 1.45
C LEU A 68 -19.96 -5.88 2.01
N ARG A 69 -20.84 -5.90 3.01
CA ARG A 69 -21.28 -4.69 3.72
C ARG A 69 -20.30 -4.27 4.82
N THR A 70 -19.48 -5.16 5.33
CA THR A 70 -18.48 -4.82 6.35
C THR A 70 -17.28 -4.10 5.73
N ASP A 71 -16.71 -3.15 6.46
CA ASP A 71 -15.49 -2.50 6.03
C ASP A 71 -14.31 -3.45 6.18
N LEU A 72 -13.37 -3.38 5.23
CA LEU A 72 -12.17 -4.21 5.28
C LEU A 72 -11.34 -3.87 6.51
N PRO A 73 -10.86 -4.88 7.25
CA PRO A 73 -9.93 -4.65 8.34
C PRO A 73 -8.62 -4.04 7.83
N VAL A 74 -7.94 -3.29 8.69
CA VAL A 74 -6.65 -2.69 8.36
C VAL A 74 -5.56 -3.72 8.54
N SER A 75 -4.70 -3.87 7.54
CA SER A 75 -3.52 -4.73 7.61
C SER A 75 -2.24 -4.00 7.24
N PHE A 76 -1.14 -4.44 7.84
CA PHE A 76 0.21 -3.98 7.58
C PHE A 76 1.18 -5.15 7.70
N ARG A 77 2.38 -5.01 7.13
CA ARG A 77 3.42 -6.02 7.18
C ARG A 77 4.78 -5.38 7.44
N VAL A 78 5.62 -6.10 8.17
CA VAL A 78 7.03 -5.79 8.29
C VAL A 78 7.74 -6.25 7.01
N GLN A 79 8.67 -5.45 6.51
CA GLN A 79 9.40 -5.78 5.30
C GLN A 79 10.37 -6.94 5.52
N GLY A 80 10.45 -7.84 4.54
CA GLY A 80 11.13 -9.13 4.68
C GLY A 80 12.66 -9.02 4.75
N CYS A 81 13.26 -8.10 3.99
CA CYS A 81 14.70 -8.00 3.75
C CYS A 81 15.49 -7.24 4.85
N HIS A 82 14.84 -6.77 5.92
CA HIS A 82 15.51 -5.99 6.96
C HIS A 82 16.19 -6.90 8.02
N LYS A 83 17.44 -6.62 8.35
CA LYS A 83 18.23 -7.43 9.32
C LYS A 83 17.64 -7.45 10.72
N ASP A 84 16.95 -6.37 11.11
CA ASP A 84 16.30 -6.25 12.41
C ASP A 84 14.82 -6.67 12.37
N ARG A 85 14.33 -7.35 11.32
CA ARG A 85 12.92 -7.74 11.18
C ARG A 85 12.39 -8.44 12.43
N ASP A 86 13.10 -9.46 12.90
CA ASP A 86 12.66 -10.27 14.03
C ASP A 86 12.70 -9.48 15.34
N ARG A 87 13.69 -8.59 15.49
CA ARG A 87 13.77 -7.66 16.63
C ARG A 87 12.61 -6.66 16.62
N LEU A 88 12.26 -6.13 15.45
CA LEU A 88 11.15 -5.19 15.29
C LEU A 88 9.82 -5.86 15.62
N MET A 89 9.60 -7.09 15.14
CA MET A 89 8.40 -7.86 15.47
C MET A 89 8.30 -8.12 16.97
N HIS A 90 9.40 -8.53 17.61
CA HIS A 90 9.42 -8.75 19.06
C HIS A 90 9.14 -7.46 19.85
N GLU A 91 9.69 -6.33 19.42
CA GLU A 91 9.41 -5.03 20.02
C GLU A 91 7.94 -4.62 19.85
N MET A 92 7.34 -4.92 18.69
CA MET A 92 5.92 -4.67 18.44
C MET A 92 5.01 -5.46 19.36
N GLU A 93 5.30 -6.76 19.52
CA GLU A 93 4.54 -7.66 20.38
C GLU A 93 4.62 -7.23 21.84
N THR A 94 5.83 -7.08 22.37
CA THR A 94 6.07 -6.81 23.80
C THR A 94 5.68 -5.40 24.23
N LYS A 95 6.01 -4.37 23.44
CA LYS A 95 5.78 -2.97 23.85
C LYS A 95 4.39 -2.45 23.53
N PHE A 96 3.70 -3.06 22.56
CA PHE A 96 2.42 -2.54 22.08
C PHE A 96 1.30 -3.57 22.12
N PHE A 97 1.48 -4.76 21.56
CA PHE A 97 0.37 -5.72 21.43
C PHE A 97 -0.03 -6.32 22.76
N GLU A 98 0.92 -6.74 23.60
CA GLU A 98 0.64 -7.26 24.95
C GLU A 98 -0.12 -6.24 25.83
N PRO A 99 0.30 -4.96 25.94
CA PRO A 99 -0.48 -3.95 26.67
C PRO A 99 -1.87 -3.70 26.09
N ILE A 100 -2.02 -3.76 24.77
CA ILE A 100 -3.30 -3.57 24.07
C ILE A 100 -4.23 -4.77 24.33
N ALA A 101 -3.71 -5.99 24.31
CA ALA A 101 -4.46 -7.22 24.59
C ALA A 101 -4.95 -7.28 26.03
N ASN A 102 -4.18 -6.75 26.97
CA ASN A 102 -4.53 -6.66 28.39
C ASN A 102 -5.41 -5.44 28.74
N SER A 103 -5.77 -4.62 27.75
CA SER A 103 -6.67 -3.49 27.97
C SER A 103 -8.10 -3.98 28.17
N GLU A 104 -8.79 -3.46 29.20
CA GLU A 104 -10.22 -3.73 29.43
C GLU A 104 -11.13 -2.91 28.50
N ASP A 105 -10.56 -2.11 27.59
CA ASP A 105 -11.32 -1.24 26.70
C ASP A 105 -11.89 -2.01 25.50
N SER A 106 -13.23 -2.05 25.38
CA SER A 106 -13.94 -2.76 24.32
C SER A 106 -13.72 -2.19 22.91
N ASP A 107 -13.26 -0.95 22.79
CA ASP A 107 -13.02 -0.28 21.50
C ASP A 107 -11.57 -0.47 21.00
N VAL A 108 -10.73 -1.14 21.80
CA VAL A 108 -9.32 -1.38 21.51
C VAL A 108 -9.13 -2.84 21.07
N TYR A 109 -8.61 -3.04 19.86
CA TYR A 109 -8.38 -4.37 19.30
C TYR A 109 -6.91 -4.60 18.96
N GLU A 110 -6.31 -5.57 19.63
CA GLU A 110 -4.96 -6.05 19.32
C GLU A 110 -4.80 -6.39 17.83
N PRO A 111 -3.74 -5.88 17.16
CA PRO A 111 -3.34 -6.38 15.86
C PRO A 111 -2.91 -7.85 15.94
N LYS A 112 -3.64 -8.72 15.26
CA LYS A 112 -3.36 -10.17 15.25
C LYS A 112 -2.49 -10.55 14.05
N PRO A 113 -1.55 -11.49 14.21
CA PRO A 113 -0.76 -11.98 13.08
C PRO A 113 -1.65 -12.70 12.05
N LEU A 114 -1.33 -12.56 10.78
CA LEU A 114 -1.95 -13.31 9.70
C LEU A 114 -1.32 -14.71 9.64
N PRO A 115 -2.11 -15.80 9.73
CA PRO A 115 -1.56 -17.16 9.90
C PRO A 115 -0.77 -17.66 8.69
N TRP A 116 -0.96 -17.05 7.52
CA TRP A 116 -0.33 -17.43 6.26
C TRP A 116 0.76 -16.45 5.79
N TYR A 117 1.06 -15.39 6.57
CA TYR A 117 2.15 -14.46 6.25
C TYR A 117 2.89 -14.04 7.53
N PRO A 118 4.06 -14.63 7.80
CA PRO A 118 4.95 -14.21 8.88
C PRO A 118 5.30 -12.71 8.81
N GLY A 119 5.09 -12.00 9.92
CA GLY A 119 5.35 -10.56 10.01
C GLY A 119 4.27 -9.66 9.40
N ALA A 120 3.13 -10.21 9.00
CA ALA A 120 1.94 -9.45 8.63
C ALA A 120 0.88 -9.52 9.73
N TYR A 121 0.22 -8.39 9.99
CA TYR A 121 -0.73 -8.22 11.07
C TYR A 121 -2.01 -7.55 10.55
N GLN A 122 -3.12 -7.82 11.23
CA GLN A 122 -4.44 -7.31 10.92
C GLN A 122 -5.17 -6.85 12.17
N THR A 123 -5.84 -5.69 12.09
CA THR A 123 -6.68 -5.16 13.16
C THR A 123 -8.01 -4.63 12.61
N LYS A 124 -9.06 -4.72 13.43
CA LYS A 124 -10.38 -4.12 13.14
C LYS A 124 -10.41 -2.62 13.43
N MET A 125 -9.38 -2.09 14.10
CA MET A 125 -9.33 -0.67 14.46
C MET A 125 -9.25 0.20 13.20
N THR A 126 -10.14 1.18 13.09
CA THR A 126 -10.09 2.17 12.01
C THR A 126 -8.97 3.18 12.26
N ARG A 127 -8.52 3.88 11.21
CA ARG A 127 -7.51 4.93 11.34
C ARG A 127 -7.91 6.03 12.32
N THR A 128 -9.21 6.31 12.44
CA THR A 128 -9.74 7.32 13.36
C THR A 128 -9.63 6.84 14.81
N ALA A 129 -10.00 5.59 15.09
CA ALA A 129 -9.89 4.98 16.41
C ALA A 129 -8.43 4.93 16.91
N VAL A 130 -7.50 4.57 16.02
CA VAL A 130 -6.06 4.50 16.33
C VAL A 130 -5.47 5.88 16.70
N ARG A 131 -6.01 6.97 16.16
CA ARG A 131 -5.53 8.34 16.42
C ARG A 131 -6.11 8.98 17.67
N SER A 132 -7.33 8.61 18.06
CA SER A 132 -8.03 9.25 19.17
C SER A 132 -7.72 8.61 20.53
N HIS A 133 -7.27 7.36 20.54
CA HIS A 133 -7.06 6.63 21.79
C HIS A 133 -5.65 6.84 22.38
N PRO A 134 -5.49 7.18 23.68
CA PRO A 134 -4.18 7.42 24.30
C PRO A 134 -3.23 6.20 24.22
N ILE A 135 -3.78 4.99 24.41
CA ILE A 135 -3.03 3.73 24.32
C ILE A 135 -2.54 3.50 22.87
N LEU A 136 -3.37 3.82 21.88
CA LEU A 136 -3.09 3.60 20.47
C LEU A 136 -2.20 4.69 19.85
N THR A 137 -2.08 5.85 20.49
CA THR A 137 -1.27 6.97 19.98
C THR A 137 0.21 6.58 19.88
N HIS A 138 0.72 5.82 20.86
CA HIS A 138 2.09 5.34 20.86
C HIS A 138 2.33 4.34 19.70
N LEU A 139 1.42 3.37 19.53
CA LEU A 139 1.46 2.43 18.41
C LEU A 139 1.34 3.17 17.07
N HIS A 140 0.44 4.14 16.94
CA HIS A 140 0.27 4.94 15.73
C HIS A 140 1.57 5.65 15.34
N ASN A 141 2.20 6.36 16.29
CA ASN A 141 3.43 7.11 16.03
C ASN A 141 4.57 6.17 15.65
N PHE A 142 4.67 5.02 16.30
CA PHE A 142 5.61 3.97 15.94
C PHE A 142 5.36 3.48 14.51
N LEU A 143 4.14 3.06 14.17
CA LEU A 143 3.80 2.56 12.82
C LEU A 143 4.04 3.61 11.73
N VAL A 144 3.76 4.90 11.99
CA VAL A 144 4.05 5.98 11.04
C VAL A 144 5.55 6.14 10.85
N THR A 145 6.32 6.16 11.93
CA THR A 145 7.79 6.31 11.88
C THR A 145 8.43 5.15 11.13
N GLU A 146 8.08 3.92 11.48
CA GLU A 146 8.59 2.72 10.81
C GLU A 146 8.14 2.64 9.35
N ALA A 147 6.95 3.15 9.00
CA ALA A 147 6.50 3.22 7.61
C ALA A 147 7.20 4.31 6.78
N GLU A 148 7.63 5.41 7.41
CA GLU A 148 8.42 6.46 6.77
C GLU A 148 9.86 6.02 6.51
N ILE A 149 10.45 5.28 7.46
CA ILE A 149 11.77 4.64 7.31
C ILE A 149 11.70 3.52 6.27
N GLY A 150 10.55 2.88 6.14
CA GLY A 150 10.34 1.77 5.21
C GLY A 150 10.59 0.41 5.84
N HIS A 151 10.37 0.23 7.14
CA HIS A 151 10.35 -1.10 7.76
C HIS A 151 8.94 -1.70 7.76
N ILE A 152 7.90 -0.86 7.74
CA ILE A 152 6.51 -1.29 7.75
C ILE A 152 5.78 -0.77 6.51
N SER A 153 4.99 -1.64 5.89
CA SER A 153 4.16 -1.32 4.73
C SER A 153 2.70 -1.63 5.03
N ARG A 154 1.83 -0.64 4.89
CA ARG A 154 0.38 -0.87 4.88
C ARG A 154 -0.02 -1.50 3.55
N GLN A 155 -0.71 -2.63 3.60
CA GLN A 155 -1.17 -3.35 2.41
C GLN A 155 -2.37 -4.21 2.79
N GLU A 156 -3.35 -4.33 1.91
CA GLU A 156 -4.49 -5.22 2.11
C GLU A 156 -4.04 -6.69 2.14
N ALA A 157 -4.58 -7.47 3.08
CA ALA A 157 -4.23 -8.88 3.25
C ALA A 157 -4.33 -9.67 1.93
N VAL A 158 -5.45 -9.58 1.21
CA VAL A 158 -5.63 -10.28 -0.08
C VAL A 158 -4.68 -9.79 -1.17
N SER A 159 -4.17 -8.56 -1.06
CA SER A 159 -3.16 -8.03 -1.99
C SER A 159 -1.76 -8.58 -1.70
N MET A 160 -1.52 -9.24 -0.57
CA MET A 160 -0.24 -9.85 -0.23
C MET A 160 -0.06 -11.25 -0.84
N ILE A 161 -1.17 -11.92 -1.16
CA ILE A 161 -1.19 -13.31 -1.64
C ILE A 161 -0.51 -13.46 -3.02
N PRO A 162 -0.75 -12.60 -4.02
CA PRO A 162 -0.19 -12.83 -5.35
C PRO A 162 1.35 -12.85 -5.37
N PRO A 163 2.08 -11.90 -4.76
CA PRO A 163 3.55 -11.99 -4.69
C PRO A 163 4.06 -13.24 -3.97
N LEU A 164 3.40 -13.67 -2.89
CA LEU A 164 3.76 -14.89 -2.17
C LEU A 164 3.61 -16.15 -3.05
N LEU A 165 2.54 -16.23 -3.84
CA LEU A 165 2.33 -17.35 -4.77
C LEU A 165 3.28 -17.31 -5.97
N LEU A 166 3.73 -16.13 -6.40
CA LEU A 166 4.72 -15.99 -7.47
C LEU A 166 6.13 -16.37 -7.02
N ASN A 167 6.44 -16.15 -5.75
CA ASN A 167 7.72 -16.48 -5.11
C ASN A 167 8.96 -16.12 -5.98
N PRO A 168 9.16 -14.83 -6.32
CA PRO A 168 10.28 -14.42 -7.16
C PRO A 168 11.62 -14.61 -6.45
N GLU A 169 12.60 -15.16 -7.17
CA GLU A 169 13.98 -15.29 -6.73
C GLU A 169 14.85 -14.13 -7.27
N GLU A 170 16.05 -13.99 -6.72
CA GLU A 170 16.97 -12.89 -7.01
C GLU A 170 17.43 -12.79 -8.48
N ASN A 171 17.31 -13.85 -9.27
CA ASN A 171 17.70 -13.92 -10.68
C ASN A 171 16.51 -13.83 -11.66
N HIS A 172 15.27 -13.78 -11.17
CA HIS A 172 14.08 -13.80 -12.03
C HIS A 172 13.85 -12.46 -12.76
N LEU A 173 13.26 -12.56 -13.96
CA LEU A 173 12.71 -11.41 -14.67
C LEU A 173 11.22 -11.30 -14.36
N VAL A 174 10.81 -10.24 -13.67
CA VAL A 174 9.44 -10.06 -13.19
C VAL A 174 8.79 -8.90 -13.92
N LEU A 175 7.58 -9.09 -14.45
CA LEU A 175 6.75 -8.03 -15.02
C LEU A 175 5.48 -7.86 -14.20
N ASP A 176 5.36 -6.71 -13.54
CA ASP A 176 4.13 -6.25 -12.94
C ASP A 176 3.39 -5.36 -13.96
N MET A 177 2.38 -5.91 -14.62
CA MET A 177 1.73 -5.27 -15.77
C MET A 177 0.87 -4.06 -15.39
N CYS A 178 0.40 -4.01 -14.14
CA CYS A 178 -0.52 -3.00 -13.62
C CYS A 178 -0.12 -2.66 -12.18
N ALA A 179 1.08 -2.08 -12.07
CA ALA A 179 1.87 -1.98 -10.85
C ALA A 179 1.36 -0.90 -9.89
N ALA A 180 0.85 0.24 -10.37
CA ALA A 180 0.50 1.32 -9.48
C ALA A 180 -0.72 0.94 -8.60
N PRO A 181 -0.75 1.34 -7.31
CA PRO A 181 0.12 2.33 -6.69
C PRO A 181 1.50 1.81 -6.23
N GLY A 182 1.75 0.49 -6.28
CA GLY A 182 3.09 -0.09 -6.07
C GLY A 182 3.25 -1.04 -4.88
N SER A 183 2.19 -1.35 -4.13
CA SER A 183 2.31 -2.20 -2.93
C SER A 183 2.76 -3.64 -3.25
N LYS A 184 2.24 -4.23 -4.32
CA LYS A 184 2.64 -5.58 -4.77
C LYS A 184 4.04 -5.55 -5.37
N THR A 185 4.33 -4.53 -6.17
CA THR A 185 5.66 -4.27 -6.74
C THR A 185 6.73 -4.16 -5.65
N ALA A 186 6.45 -3.41 -4.57
CA ALA A 186 7.33 -3.31 -3.40
C ALA A 186 7.55 -4.68 -2.75
N GLN A 187 6.48 -5.46 -2.55
CA GLN A 187 6.59 -6.80 -1.99
C GLN A 187 7.44 -7.73 -2.87
N LEU A 188 7.29 -7.67 -4.20
CA LEU A 188 8.13 -8.44 -5.13
C LEU A 188 9.61 -8.03 -5.02
N ILE A 189 9.90 -6.73 -4.96
CA ILE A 189 11.27 -6.21 -4.77
C ILE A 189 11.86 -6.74 -3.46
N GLU A 190 11.11 -6.69 -2.37
CA GLU A 190 11.57 -7.20 -1.06
C GLU A 190 11.91 -8.68 -1.10
N MET A 191 11.08 -9.50 -1.76
CA MET A 191 11.33 -10.93 -1.92
C MET A 191 12.59 -11.21 -2.74
N MET A 192 12.81 -10.46 -3.83
CA MET A 192 14.04 -10.58 -4.63
C MET A 192 15.31 -10.14 -3.89
N HIS A 193 15.21 -9.33 -2.84
CA HIS A 193 16.33 -8.86 -2.03
C HIS A 193 16.46 -9.58 -0.68
N GLU A 194 15.67 -10.64 -0.42
CA GLU A 194 15.65 -11.28 0.89
C GLU A 194 17.04 -11.82 1.30
N ASN A 195 17.78 -12.40 0.34
CA ASN A 195 19.08 -13.01 0.58
C ASN A 195 20.25 -12.26 -0.08
N THR A 196 19.97 -11.19 -0.84
CA THR A 196 21.00 -10.43 -1.56
C THR A 196 20.69 -8.93 -1.60
N SER A 197 21.72 -8.11 -1.49
CA SER A 197 21.60 -6.67 -1.67
C SER A 197 21.62 -6.24 -3.14
N ASN A 198 21.99 -7.14 -4.05
CA ASN A 198 22.12 -6.83 -5.48
C ASN A 198 21.63 -8.01 -6.33
N PRO A 199 20.30 -8.17 -6.48
CA PRO A 199 19.72 -9.23 -7.30
C PRO A 199 20.16 -9.08 -8.75
N SER A 200 20.45 -10.21 -9.39
CA SER A 200 20.88 -10.29 -10.80
C SER A 200 19.72 -10.19 -11.78
N GLY A 201 18.50 -10.49 -11.31
CA GLY A 201 17.25 -10.34 -12.03
C GLY A 201 16.79 -8.88 -12.10
N MET A 202 15.60 -8.69 -12.67
CA MET A 202 15.02 -7.36 -12.86
C MET A 202 13.50 -7.40 -12.73
N LEU A 203 12.94 -6.40 -12.08
CA LEU A 203 11.51 -6.15 -12.05
C LEU A 203 11.16 -5.00 -12.98
N ILE A 204 10.21 -5.22 -13.89
CA ILE A 204 9.61 -4.21 -14.75
C ILE A 204 8.23 -3.91 -14.18
N ALA A 205 8.01 -2.67 -13.75
CA ALA A 205 6.75 -2.21 -13.21
C ALA A 205 6.04 -1.30 -14.23
N ASN A 206 4.91 -1.75 -14.76
CA ASN A 206 4.14 -1.08 -15.78
C ASN A 206 2.82 -0.55 -15.24
N ASP A 207 2.40 0.64 -15.67
CA ASP A 207 1.00 1.09 -15.55
C ASP A 207 0.67 1.92 -16.79
N VAL A 208 -0.57 1.88 -17.27
CA VAL A 208 -0.98 2.61 -18.48
C VAL A 208 -1.12 4.12 -18.21
N ASP A 209 -1.33 4.51 -16.95
CA ASP A 209 -1.53 5.90 -16.55
C ASP A 209 -0.23 6.53 -16.02
N LYS A 210 0.25 7.56 -16.72
CA LYS A 210 1.46 8.30 -16.36
C LYS A 210 1.44 8.88 -14.94
N LYS A 211 0.30 9.41 -14.47
CA LYS A 211 0.18 9.97 -13.10
C LYS A 211 0.30 8.87 -12.06
N ARG A 212 -0.26 7.70 -12.35
CA ARG A 212 -0.13 6.50 -11.50
C ARG A 212 1.32 5.98 -11.48
N CYS A 213 2.04 6.02 -12.60
CA CYS A 213 3.48 5.72 -12.63
C CYS A 213 4.29 6.65 -11.72
N TYR A 214 3.98 7.95 -11.67
CA TYR A 214 4.64 8.87 -10.72
C TYR A 214 4.40 8.47 -9.26
N MET A 215 3.18 8.06 -8.91
CA MET A 215 2.89 7.53 -7.57
C MET A 215 3.71 6.27 -7.27
N LEU A 216 3.78 5.34 -8.22
CA LEU A 216 4.58 4.12 -8.11
C LEU A 216 6.06 4.42 -7.87
N ILE A 217 6.65 5.35 -8.63
CA ILE A 217 8.04 5.80 -8.42
C ILE A 217 8.22 6.35 -7.01
N HIS A 218 7.32 7.21 -6.55
CA HIS A 218 7.41 7.82 -5.22
C HIS A 218 7.16 6.84 -4.07
N GLN A 219 6.28 5.85 -4.23
CA GLN A 219 5.95 4.88 -3.19
C GLN A 219 6.97 3.74 -3.13
N THR A 220 7.44 3.28 -4.27
CA THR A 220 8.31 2.11 -4.36
C THR A 220 9.77 2.53 -4.46
N LEU A 221 10.19 3.23 -5.52
CA LEU A 221 11.61 3.53 -5.76
C LEU A 221 12.22 4.54 -4.77
N LYS A 222 11.42 5.42 -4.16
CA LYS A 222 11.92 6.31 -3.10
C LYS A 222 12.21 5.57 -1.80
N ARG A 223 11.48 4.49 -1.53
CA ARG A 223 11.63 3.69 -0.30
C ARG A 223 12.65 2.58 -0.48
N PHE A 224 12.71 2.00 -1.68
CA PHE A 224 13.65 0.95 -2.05
C PHE A 224 14.74 1.50 -2.98
N HIS A 225 15.94 1.63 -2.44
CA HIS A 225 17.13 2.02 -3.22
C HIS A 225 17.68 0.81 -4.00
N THR A 226 16.89 0.29 -4.95
CA THR A 226 17.30 -0.83 -5.81
C THR A 226 17.58 -0.38 -7.24
N ALA A 227 18.62 -0.94 -7.85
CA ALA A 227 18.91 -0.81 -9.28
C ALA A 227 18.15 -1.85 -10.13
N SER A 228 17.57 -2.87 -9.50
CA SER A 228 16.94 -4.01 -10.17
C SER A 228 15.47 -3.79 -10.48
N CYS A 229 15.02 -2.53 -10.58
CA CYS A 229 13.63 -2.17 -10.90
C CYS A 229 13.56 -1.05 -11.94
N ALA A 230 12.75 -1.26 -12.99
CA ALA A 230 12.47 -0.27 -14.03
C ALA A 230 10.97 0.02 -14.09
N VAL A 231 10.59 1.30 -14.17
CA VAL A 231 9.19 1.70 -14.34
C VAL A 231 8.95 2.09 -15.80
N ILE A 232 7.92 1.49 -16.41
CA ILE A 232 7.47 1.78 -17.78
C ILE A 232 6.00 2.23 -17.78
N CYS A 233 5.56 2.85 -18.88
CA CYS A 233 4.21 3.37 -19.03
C CYS A 233 3.62 2.97 -20.38
N GLU A 234 3.11 1.75 -20.47
CA GLU A 234 2.62 1.15 -21.71
C GLU A 234 1.27 0.43 -21.50
N ASP A 235 0.57 0.22 -22.62
CA ASP A 235 -0.60 -0.65 -22.64
C ASP A 235 -0.18 -2.12 -22.53
N ALA A 236 -0.50 -2.74 -21.39
CA ALA A 236 -0.16 -4.13 -21.11
C ALA A 236 -0.74 -5.12 -22.13
N ALA A 237 -1.88 -4.81 -22.77
CA ALA A 237 -2.46 -5.66 -23.80
C ALA A 237 -1.60 -5.73 -25.07
N ARG A 238 -0.67 -4.78 -25.24
CA ARG A 238 0.23 -4.65 -26.40
C ARG A 238 1.69 -4.92 -26.05
N MET A 239 1.98 -5.29 -24.80
CA MET A 239 3.35 -5.58 -24.38
C MET A 239 3.87 -6.86 -25.03
N PRO A 240 5.13 -6.88 -25.49
CA PRO A 240 5.76 -8.09 -25.97
C PRO A 240 6.00 -9.08 -24.82
N ILE A 241 6.05 -10.37 -25.15
CA ILE A 241 6.48 -11.41 -24.21
C ILE A 241 7.95 -11.19 -23.89
N LEU A 242 8.28 -11.08 -22.61
CA LEU A 242 9.66 -11.01 -22.15
C LEU A 242 10.36 -12.34 -22.41
N LYS A 243 11.63 -12.26 -22.86
CA LYS A 243 12.49 -13.42 -23.08
C LYS A 243 13.54 -13.45 -21.97
N GLY A 244 13.56 -14.53 -21.20
CA GLY A 244 14.49 -14.78 -20.11
C GLY A 244 14.28 -16.20 -19.58
N GLU A 245 15.24 -16.71 -18.80
CA GLU A 245 15.18 -18.09 -18.27
C GLU A 245 13.95 -18.33 -17.39
N VAL A 246 13.57 -17.34 -16.58
CA VAL A 246 12.32 -17.36 -15.79
C VAL A 246 11.64 -16.00 -15.87
N CYS A 247 10.43 -15.97 -16.44
CA CYS A 247 9.61 -14.77 -16.60
C CYS A 247 8.32 -14.87 -15.77
N ILE A 248 8.15 -13.99 -14.81
CA ILE A 248 6.98 -13.94 -13.94
C ILE A 248 6.09 -12.78 -14.35
N TYR A 249 4.77 -13.01 -14.49
CA TYR A 249 3.80 -11.98 -14.83
C TYR A 249 2.77 -11.81 -13.71
N LEU A 250 2.69 -10.60 -13.18
CA LEU A 250 1.67 -10.20 -12.22
C LEU A 250 0.66 -9.28 -12.89
N PHE A 251 -0.62 -9.68 -12.83
CA PHE A 251 -1.76 -8.82 -13.11
C PHE A 251 -2.49 -8.56 -11.79
N SER A 252 -3.02 -7.35 -11.57
CA SER A 252 -3.35 -6.80 -10.23
C SER A 252 -4.11 -7.73 -9.26
N TYR A 253 -4.82 -8.76 -9.72
CA TYR A 253 -5.35 -9.88 -8.91
C TYR A 253 -5.38 -11.23 -9.65
N PHE A 254 -4.75 -11.35 -10.81
CA PHE A 254 -4.71 -12.60 -11.60
C PHE A 254 -3.27 -13.07 -11.68
N LEU A 255 -3.04 -14.31 -11.24
CA LEU A 255 -1.74 -14.95 -11.30
C LEU A 255 -1.59 -15.67 -12.63
N ARG A 256 -0.51 -15.41 -13.36
CA ARG A 256 -0.11 -16.24 -14.48
C ARG A 256 1.38 -16.54 -14.39
N LEU A 257 1.70 -17.70 -13.83
CA LEU A 257 3.04 -18.27 -13.88
C LEU A 257 3.30 -18.72 -15.32
N TYR A 258 4.33 -18.16 -15.95
CA TYR A 258 4.88 -18.65 -17.22
C TYR A 258 6.30 -19.17 -16.93
N SER A 259 6.41 -20.36 -16.36
CA SER A 259 7.65 -21.12 -16.45
C SER A 259 7.70 -21.71 -17.86
N GLU A 260 8.75 -21.44 -18.65
CA GLU A 260 8.90 -22.07 -19.96
C GLU A 260 8.81 -23.60 -19.83
N MET A 261 7.72 -24.19 -20.32
CA MET A 261 7.68 -25.60 -20.73
C MET A 261 8.55 -25.77 -21.99
N ARG A 262 9.87 -25.72 -21.84
CA ARG A 262 10.81 -26.24 -22.84
C ARG A 262 11.29 -27.62 -22.42
N SER A 263 10.45 -28.63 -22.61
CA SER A 263 10.96 -30.01 -22.80
C SER A 263 10.22 -30.89 -23.81
N LEU A 264 9.25 -30.38 -24.59
CA LEU A 264 8.45 -31.27 -25.45
C LEU A 264 8.34 -30.94 -26.95
N HIS A 265 9.10 -30.01 -27.51
CA HIS A 265 9.28 -29.93 -28.97
C HIS A 265 10.76 -29.71 -29.34
N LYS A 266 11.51 -30.81 -29.36
CA LYS A 266 12.61 -31.06 -30.29
C LYS A 266 12.40 -32.43 -30.91
#